data_AF-A0A8A2UDT4-F1
#
_entry.id   AF-A0A8A2UDT4-F1
#
_cell.length_a   1.000
_cell.length_b   1.000
_cell.length_c   1.000
_cell.angle_alpha   90.00
_cell.angle_beta   90.00
_cell.angle_gamma   90.00
#
_symmetry.space_group_name_H-M   'P 1'
#
loop_
_entity.id
_entity.type
_entity.pdbx_description
1 polymer ?
#
loop_
_entity_poly.entity_id
_entity_poly.type
_entity_poly.pdbx_seq_one_letter_code
_entity_poly.pdbx_strand_id
1 'polypeptide(L)' 'MKTRCPLCHRSVPGDAQHWCRCGKSMDSRCYDAHSDWCAVRSREGWIDVFER' A
#
# COMPACT_ATOMS: atom_id res chain seq x y z
N MET A 1 -16.21 -6.02 -10.25
CA MET A 1 -14.87 -6.62 -10.44
C MET A 1 -14.31 -6.95 -9.05
N LYS A 2 -13.76 -8.15 -8.83
CA LYS A 2 -13.12 -8.53 -7.55
C LYS A 2 -11.61 -8.56 -7.80
N THR A 3 -10.85 -7.73 -7.11
CA THR A 3 -9.38 -7.71 -7.24
C THR A 3 -8.78 -8.36 -6.01
N ARG A 4 -7.75 -9.17 -6.21
CA ARG A 4 -7.04 -9.81 -5.11
C ARG A 4 -6.06 -8.82 -4.49
N CYS A 5 -6.11 -8.64 -3.17
CA CYS A 5 -5.13 -7.83 -2.48
C CYS A 5 -3.74 -8.48 -2.62
N PRO A 6 -2.70 -7.74 -3.05
CA PRO A 6 -1.35 -8.29 -3.19
C PRO A 6 -0.67 -8.58 -1.84
N LEU A 7 -1.25 -8.16 -0.70
CA LEU A 7 -0.67 -8.33 0.63
C LEU A 7 -1.31 -9.49 1.39
N CYS A 8 -2.63 -9.44 1.59
CA CYS A 8 -3.33 -10.50 2.31
C CYS A 8 -3.89 -11.60 1.39
N HIS A 9 -3.74 -11.48 0.07
CA HIS A 9 -4.23 -12.42 -0.93
C HIS A 9 -5.76 -12.65 -0.91
N ARG A 10 -6.50 -11.88 -0.11
CA ARG A 10 -7.95 -11.94 -0.03
C ARG A 10 -8.58 -11.28 -1.25
N SER A 11 -9.71 -11.80 -1.69
CA SER A 11 -10.55 -11.12 -2.69
C SER A 11 -11.17 -9.88 -2.05
N VAL A 12 -10.85 -8.72 -2.61
CA VAL A 12 -11.38 -7.43 -2.18
C VAL A 12 -12.53 -7.05 -3.11
N PRO A 13 -13.73 -6.79 -2.57
CA PRO A 13 -14.81 -6.22 -3.37
C PRO A 13 -14.42 -4.82 -3.86
N GLY A 14 -14.91 -4.42 -5.04
CA GLY A 14 -14.48 -3.17 -5.69
C GLY A 14 -14.77 -1.92 -4.85
N ASP A 15 -15.84 -1.95 -4.06
CA ASP A 15 -16.22 -0.91 -3.09
C ASP A 15 -15.26 -0.80 -1.87
N ALA A 16 -14.56 -1.88 -1.51
CA ALA A 16 -13.58 -1.91 -0.42
C ALA A 16 -12.13 -1.80 -0.91
N GLN A 17 -11.91 -1.57 -2.20
CA GLN A 17 -10.58 -1.44 -2.78
C GLN A 17 -10.03 -0.02 -2.59
N HIS A 18 -8.85 0.06 -1.96
CA HIS A 18 -8.08 1.30 -1.86
C HIS A 18 -6.94 1.31 -2.86
N TRP A 19 -6.76 2.46 -3.51
CA TRP A 19 -5.64 2.72 -4.41
C TRP A 19 -4.54 3.47 -3.69
N CYS A 20 -3.35 2.87 -3.68
CA CYS A 20 -2.15 3.55 -3.22
C CYS A 20 -1.45 4.28 -4.38
N ARG A 21 -0.77 5.39 -4.08
CA ARG A 21 0.05 6.13 -5.06
C ARG A 21 1.23 5.31 -5.61
N CYS A 22 1.58 4.18 -4.97
CA CYS A 22 2.53 3.22 -5.51
C CYS A 22 2.00 2.40 -6.70
N GLY A 23 0.74 2.64 -7.12
CA GLY A 23 0.10 1.94 -8.23
C GLY A 23 -0.52 0.58 -7.85
N LYS A 24 -0.50 0.22 -6.55
CA LYS A 24 -1.11 -1.01 -6.06
C LYS A 24 -2.49 -0.74 -5.48
N SER A 25 -3.45 -1.59 -5.85
CA SER A 25 -4.79 -1.64 -5.26
C SER A 25 -4.87 -2.73 -4.20
N MET A 26 -5.40 -2.44 -3.02
CA MET A 26 -5.41 -3.35 -1.88
C MET A 26 -6.62 -3.13 -0.97
N ASP A 27 -6.83 -4.05 -0.03
CA ASP A 27 -7.85 -3.91 1.02
C ASP A 27 -7.54 -2.72 1.93
N SER A 28 -8.56 -2.07 2.52
CA SER A 28 -8.40 -0.94 3.44
C SER A 28 -7.46 -1.23 4.60
N ARG A 29 -7.52 -2.44 5.19
CA ARG A 29 -6.62 -2.82 6.31
C ARG A 29 -5.19 -2.98 5.85
N CYS A 30 -5.02 -3.55 4.66
CA CYS A 30 -3.70 -3.71 4.05
C CYS A 30 -3.14 -2.36 3.58
N TYR A 31 -3.98 -1.41 3.19
CA TYR A 31 -3.58 -0.06 2.82
C TYR A 31 -3.02 0.71 4.01
N ASP A 32 -3.69 0.62 5.16
CA ASP A 32 -3.24 1.24 6.42
C ASP A 32 -1.87 0.68 6.84
N ALA A 33 -1.78 -0.65 6.96
CA ALA A 33 -0.52 -1.32 7.30
C ALA A 33 0.58 -1.11 6.24
N HIS A 34 0.23 -0.98 4.96
CA HIS A 34 1.17 -0.67 3.88
C HIS A 34 1.70 0.76 3.97
N SER A 35 0.92 1.69 4.52
CA SER A 35 1.25 3.11 4.50
C SER A 35 2.56 3.43 5.24
N ASP A 36 2.87 2.70 6.30
CA ASP A 36 4.11 2.83 7.09
C ASP A 36 5.39 2.52 6.30
N TRP A 37 5.35 1.54 5.39
CA TRP A 37 6.52 1.08 4.63
C TRP A 37 6.37 1.26 3.11
N CYS A 38 5.34 1.97 2.68
CA CYS A 38 5.08 2.25 1.28
C CYS A 38 6.20 3.12 0.72
N ALA A 39 7.07 2.57 -0.13
CA ALA A 39 8.20 3.31 -0.69
C ALA A 39 7.83 4.67 -1.34
N VAL A 40 6.62 4.86 -1.85
CA VAL A 40 6.17 6.15 -2.40
C VAL A 40 5.78 7.16 -1.31
N ARG A 41 5.23 6.71 -0.18
CA ARG A 41 4.92 7.57 0.98
C ARG A 41 6.12 7.75 1.90
N SER A 42 6.86 6.68 2.15
CA SER A 42 8.12 6.70 2.87
C SER A 42 9.19 7.52 2.15
N ARG A 43 9.14 7.69 0.82
CA ARG A 43 10.08 8.60 0.12
C ARG A 43 9.88 10.08 0.46
N GLU A 44 8.75 10.46 1.07
CA GLU A 44 8.61 11.79 1.69
C GLU A 44 9.22 11.84 3.12
N GLY A 45 9.63 10.70 3.70
CA GLY A 45 10.22 10.60 5.03
C GLY A 45 11.60 9.91 5.13
N TRP A 46 12.21 9.51 4.00
CA TRP A 46 13.47 8.74 3.95
C TRP A 46 14.63 9.49 3.26
N ILE A 47 14.62 10.83 3.29
CA ILE A 47 15.85 11.60 3.07
C ILE A 47 16.49 11.83 4.45
N ASP A 48 17.04 10.79 5.08
CA ASP A 48 18.02 10.99 6.19
C ASP A 48 18.83 9.76 6.64
N VAL A 49 18.70 8.57 6.02
CA VAL A 49 19.43 7.39 6.53
C VAL A 49 20.16 6.66 5.41
N PHE A 50 21.14 7.32 4.77
CA PHE A 50 22.26 6.62 4.15
C PHE A 50 23.49 7.53 3.95
N GLU A 51 24.09 7.99 5.05
CA GLU A 51 25.53 8.29 5.09
C GLU A 51 26.17 7.46 6.20
N ARG A 52 26.81 6.35 5.82
CA ARG A 52 28.08 5.91 6.42
C ARG A 52 28.82 4.92 5.54
#